data_AF-A0A848ZBV0-F1
#
_entry.id   AF-A0A848ZBV0-F1
#
_cell.length_a   1.000
_cell.length_b   1.000
_cell.length_c   1.000
_cell.angle_alpha   90.00
_cell.angle_beta   90.00
_cell.angle_gamma   90.00
#
_symmetry.space_group_name_H-M   'P 1'
#
loop_
_entity.id
_entity.type
_entity.pdbx_description
1 polymer ?
#
loop_
_entity_poly.entity_id
_entity_poly.type
_entity_poly.pdbx_seq_one_letter_code
_entity_poly.pdbx_strand_id
1 'polypeptide(L)'
;MSAEGRADWGERVRSGGRLVVDGLSLAGAGWTVSGIETALEASSLFPLILPEGHLIAIEGLQAGLRFDAGAAAIGVADNRLSVQAMGFGLADGAVVVEPFSVSPGDPEQRLDLEVERVDLARVSEQVAIEGLSVTGLISGTVPLRLSDDTISIDNGVLETVEPGVIRYEASLPEGIAAGDGGIGLLLSAVRDFRYRTLRATLNGRTGDDLTVGIRVEGANPALYEGFPVALNINLTGALDQILRRGLDTLGIADEAGDLIRRQAPQSP
;
A
#
# COMPACT_ATOMS: atom_id res chain seq x y z
N MET A 1 15.37 4.83 -25.33
CA MET A 1 16.60 4.28 -24.70
C MET A 1 17.74 4.30 -25.71
N SER A 2 18.91 4.80 -25.31
CA SER A 2 20.16 4.73 -26.08
C SER A 2 21.31 4.26 -25.18
N ALA A 3 22.26 3.53 -25.75
CA ALA A 3 23.42 3.01 -25.04
C ALA A 3 24.67 3.16 -25.90
N GLU A 4 25.74 3.66 -25.30
CA GLU A 4 27.05 3.82 -25.92
C GLU A 4 28.13 3.15 -25.07
N GLY A 5 29.07 2.47 -25.71
CA GLY A 5 30.17 1.78 -25.05
C GLY A 5 31.49 2.11 -25.72
N ARG A 6 32.54 2.27 -24.91
CA ARG A 6 33.92 2.42 -25.37
C ARG A 6 34.81 1.39 -24.70
N ALA A 7 35.74 0.84 -25.46
CA ALA A 7 36.74 -0.10 -24.96
C ALA A 7 38.09 0.20 -25.60
N ASP A 8 39.09 0.45 -24.75
CA ASP A 8 40.48 0.63 -25.15
C ASP A 8 41.28 -0.62 -24.76
N TRP A 9 41.94 -1.21 -25.75
CA TRP A 9 42.69 -2.45 -25.60
C TRP A 9 44.19 -2.11 -25.56
N GLY A 10 44.83 -2.39 -24.41
CA GLY A 10 46.26 -2.20 -24.17
C GLY A 10 46.79 -3.20 -23.14
N GLU A 11 47.84 -2.87 -22.37
CA GLU A 11 48.34 -3.74 -21.28
C GLU A 11 47.28 -4.04 -20.20
N ARG A 12 46.26 -3.19 -20.08
CA ARG A 12 45.01 -3.45 -19.34
C ARG A 12 43.83 -3.02 -20.21
N VAL A 13 42.74 -3.80 -20.18
CA VAL A 13 41.48 -3.41 -20.83
C VAL A 13 40.86 -2.28 -20.02
N ARG A 14 40.57 -1.15 -20.67
CA ARG A 14 39.73 -0.09 -20.10
C ARG A 14 38.42 -0.09 -20.85
N SER A 15 37.32 -0.13 -20.12
CA SER A 15 35.99 -0.05 -20.70
C SER A 15 35.21 1.05 -20.01
N GLY A 16 34.19 1.56 -20.67
CA GLY A 16 33.25 2.50 -20.07
C GLY A 16 32.02 2.58 -20.96
N GLY A 17 30.92 3.06 -20.41
CA GLY A 17 29.69 3.18 -21.17
C GLY A 17 28.77 4.25 -20.61
N ARG A 18 27.86 4.70 -21.45
CA ARG A 18 26.79 5.61 -21.08
C ARG A 18 25.46 4.97 -21.48
N LEU A 19 24.53 4.92 -20.54
CA LEU A 19 23.17 4.47 -20.79
C LEU A 19 22.23 5.65 -20.52
N VAL A 20 21.38 5.97 -21.49
CA VAL A 20 20.30 6.94 -21.31
C VAL A 20 18.97 6.22 -21.49
N VAL A 21 18.17 6.26 -20.43
CA VAL A 21 16.82 5.75 -20.39
C VAL A 21 15.89 6.95 -20.26
N ASP A 22 14.83 6.93 -21.06
CA ASP A 22 13.84 8.00 -21.14
C ASP A 22 12.48 7.31 -21.31
N GLY A 23 11.59 7.53 -20.34
CA GLY A 23 10.22 7.00 -20.35
C GLY A 23 10.09 5.47 -20.28
N LEU A 24 11.00 4.74 -19.61
CA LEU A 24 10.89 3.28 -19.49
C LEU A 24 9.80 2.90 -18.47
N SER A 25 8.96 1.93 -18.83
CA SER A 25 7.97 1.34 -17.93
C SER A 25 8.26 -0.14 -17.69
N LEU A 26 8.10 -0.58 -16.45
CA LEU A 26 8.29 -1.95 -15.99
C LEU A 26 7.01 -2.43 -15.29
N ALA A 27 6.74 -3.72 -15.38
CA ALA A 27 5.59 -4.33 -14.71
C ALA A 27 5.97 -5.71 -14.17
N GLY A 28 5.37 -6.08 -13.05
CA GLY A 28 5.46 -7.40 -12.45
C GLY A 28 4.14 -7.84 -11.85
N ALA A 29 4.17 -8.88 -11.00
CA ALA A 29 2.98 -9.38 -10.34
C ALA A 29 2.43 -8.34 -9.34
N GLY A 30 1.36 -7.64 -9.72
CA GLY A 30 0.66 -6.70 -8.84
C GLY A 30 1.33 -5.32 -8.69
N TRP A 31 2.38 -5.04 -9.46
CA TRP A 31 3.04 -3.73 -9.46
C TRP A 31 3.42 -3.24 -10.86
N THR A 32 3.42 -1.92 -11.04
CA THR A 32 3.87 -1.25 -12.25
C THR A 32 4.71 -0.02 -11.88
N VAL A 33 5.78 0.22 -12.63
CA VAL A 33 6.61 1.42 -12.53
C VAL A 33 6.60 2.08 -13.90
N SER A 34 6.38 3.39 -13.94
CA SER A 34 6.29 4.16 -15.19
C SER A 34 7.25 5.34 -15.20
N GLY A 35 7.65 5.74 -16.42
CA GLY A 35 8.41 6.96 -16.63
C GLY A 35 9.78 6.94 -15.97
N ILE A 36 10.48 5.80 -16.03
CA ILE A 36 11.85 5.70 -15.53
C ILE A 36 12.77 6.47 -16.50
N GLU A 37 13.45 7.46 -15.94
CA GLU A 37 14.43 8.29 -16.64
C GLU A 37 15.76 8.24 -15.91
N THR A 38 16.85 7.99 -16.63
CA THR A 38 18.20 8.00 -16.04
C THR A 38 19.28 8.20 -17.09
N ALA A 39 20.40 8.79 -16.68
CA ALA A 39 21.63 8.84 -17.44
C ALA A 39 22.76 8.24 -16.59
N LEU A 40 23.09 6.99 -16.87
CA LEU A 40 24.13 6.24 -16.16
C LEU A 40 25.46 6.34 -16.89
N GLU A 41 26.54 6.57 -16.14
CA GLU A 41 27.91 6.55 -16.65
C GLU A 41 28.73 5.48 -15.94
N ALA A 42 29.09 4.43 -16.67
CA ALA A 42 29.95 3.37 -16.17
C ALA A 42 31.41 3.71 -16.43
N SER A 43 32.22 3.75 -15.36
CA SER A 43 33.67 3.89 -15.45
C SER A 43 34.38 2.60 -15.86
N SER A 44 33.68 1.47 -15.77
CA SER A 44 34.10 0.15 -16.26
C SER A 44 32.87 -0.69 -16.60
N LEU A 45 32.92 -1.46 -17.70
CA LEU A 45 31.88 -2.43 -18.07
C LEU A 45 32.24 -3.86 -17.65
N PHE A 46 33.54 -4.16 -17.49
CA PHE A 46 34.04 -5.48 -17.07
C PHE A 46 35.24 -5.33 -16.12
N PRO A 47 35.04 -5.43 -14.79
CA PRO A 47 33.76 -5.56 -14.09
C PRO A 47 32.91 -4.28 -14.23
N LEU A 48 31.58 -4.39 -14.07
CA LEU A 48 30.69 -3.23 -14.11
C LEU A 48 30.95 -2.32 -12.90
N ILE A 49 31.30 -1.06 -13.15
CA ILE A 49 31.46 -0.03 -12.12
C ILE A 49 30.66 1.19 -12.54
N LEU A 50 29.63 1.50 -11.75
CA LEU A 50 28.87 2.73 -11.76
C LEU A 50 29.22 3.49 -10.46
N PRO A 51 29.89 4.65 -10.53
CA PRO A 51 30.10 5.51 -9.36
C PRO A 51 28.80 5.75 -8.58
N GLU A 52 28.88 5.97 -7.28
CA GLU A 52 27.69 6.26 -6.47
C GLU A 52 27.07 7.62 -6.83
N GLY A 53 25.77 7.76 -6.56
CA GLY A 53 25.04 9.01 -6.76
C GLY A 53 24.42 9.17 -8.15
N HIS A 54 24.33 8.11 -8.95
CA HIS A 54 23.57 8.14 -10.19
C HIS A 54 22.09 8.25 -9.90
N LEU A 55 21.46 9.29 -10.44
CA LEU A 55 20.05 9.56 -10.23
C LEU A 55 19.18 8.80 -11.23
N ILE A 56 18.10 8.23 -10.70
CA ILE A 56 17.00 7.64 -11.44
C ILE A 56 15.76 8.43 -11.03
N ALA A 57 15.10 9.06 -11.99
CA ALA A 57 13.79 9.66 -11.80
C ALA A 57 12.70 8.66 -12.22
N ILE A 58 11.59 8.65 -11.49
CA ILE A 58 10.48 7.73 -11.70
C ILE A 58 9.20 8.56 -11.64
N GLU A 59 8.39 8.50 -12.70
CA GLU A 59 7.14 9.28 -12.77
C GLU A 59 6.07 8.74 -11.80
N GLY A 60 6.01 7.42 -11.62
CA GLY A 60 5.06 6.82 -10.71
C GLY A 60 5.30 5.34 -10.48
N LEU A 61 4.73 4.85 -9.38
CA LEU A 61 4.72 3.45 -8.98
C LEU A 61 3.30 3.09 -8.54
N GLN A 62 2.78 1.98 -9.03
CA GLN A 62 1.53 1.40 -8.55
C GLN A 62 1.83 0.05 -7.92
N ALA A 63 1.50 -0.13 -6.64
CA ALA A 63 1.65 -1.37 -5.89
C ALA A 63 0.62 -1.42 -4.76
N GLY A 64 -0.61 -1.84 -5.08
CA GLY A 64 -1.77 -1.75 -4.18
C GLY A 64 -2.27 -0.31 -3.93
N LEU A 65 -1.35 0.63 -3.77
CA LEU A 65 -1.57 2.08 -3.75
C LEU A 65 -0.82 2.73 -4.92
N ARG A 66 -1.25 3.94 -5.30
CA ARG A 66 -0.56 4.77 -6.27
C ARG A 66 0.39 5.71 -5.53
N PHE A 67 1.67 5.54 -5.82
CA PHE A 67 2.75 6.42 -5.45
C PHE A 67 2.97 7.41 -6.60
N ASP A 68 3.19 8.67 -6.23
CA ASP A 68 3.51 9.74 -7.17
C ASP A 68 5.00 9.67 -7.57
N ALA A 69 5.52 10.76 -8.13
CA ALA A 69 6.91 10.79 -8.60
C ALA A 69 7.90 10.47 -7.47
N GLY A 70 8.96 9.76 -7.86
CA GLY A 70 10.03 9.35 -6.97
C GLY A 70 11.40 9.46 -7.61
N ALA A 71 12.41 9.24 -6.78
CA ALA A 71 13.79 9.20 -7.23
C ALA A 71 14.60 8.18 -6.45
N ALA A 72 15.63 7.65 -7.09
CA ALA A 72 16.65 6.84 -6.44
C ALA A 72 18.05 7.33 -6.81
N ALA A 73 18.98 7.22 -5.85
CA ALA A 73 20.41 7.37 -6.06
C ALA A 73 21.06 5.99 -5.95
N ILE A 74 21.78 5.58 -6.98
CA ILE A 74 22.40 4.25 -7.04
C ILE A 74 23.90 4.31 -7.36
N GLY A 75 24.59 3.21 -7.05
CA GLY A 75 25.95 2.90 -7.47
C GLY A 75 26.11 1.39 -7.68
N VAL A 76 27.12 0.98 -8.45
CA VAL A 76 27.49 -0.43 -8.62
C VAL A 76 28.99 -0.54 -8.57
N ALA A 77 29.51 -1.36 -7.67
CA ALA A 77 30.92 -1.71 -7.60
C ALA A 77 31.08 -3.10 -7.00
N ASP A 78 32.14 -3.83 -7.36
CA ASP A 78 32.44 -5.16 -6.80
C ASP A 78 31.27 -6.14 -6.85
N ASN A 79 30.50 -6.10 -7.94
CA ASN A 79 29.29 -6.90 -8.13
C ASN A 79 28.24 -6.67 -7.02
N ARG A 80 28.12 -5.44 -6.52
CA ARG A 80 27.12 -5.02 -5.54
C ARG A 80 26.44 -3.74 -6.02
N LEU A 81 25.11 -3.75 -6.01
CA LEU A 81 24.28 -2.56 -6.19
C LEU A 81 24.16 -1.86 -4.83
N SER A 82 24.55 -0.60 -4.72
CA SER A 82 24.26 0.26 -3.58
C SER A 82 23.15 1.24 -3.95
N VAL A 83 22.16 1.37 -3.08
CA VAL A 83 21.09 2.37 -3.17
C VAL A 83 21.30 3.33 -2.01
N GLN A 84 21.74 4.55 -2.32
CA GLN A 84 22.07 5.56 -1.29
C GLN A 84 20.83 6.32 -0.81
N ALA A 85 19.84 6.46 -1.68
CA ALA A 85 18.57 7.09 -1.36
C ALA A 85 17.51 6.55 -2.31
N MET A 86 16.30 6.36 -1.81
CA MET A 86 15.13 6.07 -2.63
C MET A 86 13.90 6.65 -1.93
N GLY A 87 13.04 7.33 -2.67
CA GLY A 87 11.82 7.86 -2.10
C GLY A 87 10.75 8.16 -3.14
N PHE A 88 9.51 8.13 -2.70
CA PHE A 88 8.32 8.37 -3.50
C PHE A 88 7.32 9.25 -2.74
N GLY A 89 6.57 10.07 -3.46
CA GLY A 89 5.36 10.68 -2.91
C GLY A 89 4.26 9.65 -2.70
N LEU A 90 3.53 9.74 -1.59
CA LEU A 90 2.34 8.92 -1.33
C LEU A 90 1.30 9.75 -0.60
N ALA A 91 0.16 10.02 -1.24
CA ALA A 91 -1.01 10.62 -0.59
C ALA A 91 -0.65 11.88 0.23
N ASP A 92 -0.09 12.89 -0.45
CA ASP A 92 0.40 14.17 0.10
C ASP A 92 1.55 14.05 1.14
N GLY A 93 2.02 12.84 1.43
CA GLY A 93 3.20 12.53 2.24
C GLY A 93 4.33 11.91 1.42
N ALA A 94 5.26 11.24 2.10
CA ALA A 94 6.41 10.59 1.48
C ALA A 94 6.65 9.19 2.04
N VAL A 95 7.27 8.34 1.23
CA VAL A 95 7.84 7.06 1.64
C VAL A 95 9.29 7.04 1.23
N VAL A 96 10.19 6.88 2.19
CA VAL A 96 11.64 6.86 2.01
C VAL A 96 12.14 5.47 2.35
N VAL A 97 13.13 4.98 1.61
CA VAL A 97 13.79 3.70 1.90
C VAL A 97 15.15 3.99 2.50
N GLU A 98 15.47 3.35 3.62
CA GLU A 98 16.82 3.43 4.20
C GLU A 98 17.87 2.92 3.20
N PRO A 99 19.10 3.47 3.21
CA PRO A 99 20.15 3.03 2.30
C PRO A 99 20.46 1.55 2.45
N PHE A 100 20.51 0.82 1.34
CA PHE A 100 20.75 -0.62 1.33
C PHE A 100 21.67 -1.03 0.17
N SER A 101 22.16 -2.27 0.22
CA SER A 101 22.98 -2.81 -0.85
C SER A 101 22.61 -4.25 -1.15
N VAL A 102 22.51 -4.58 -2.44
CA VAL A 102 22.14 -5.91 -2.93
C VAL A 102 23.32 -6.51 -3.67
N SER A 103 23.66 -7.75 -3.33
CA SER A 103 24.65 -8.54 -4.08
C SER A 103 23.91 -9.63 -4.88
N PRO A 104 24.22 -9.83 -6.17
CA PRO A 104 23.64 -10.91 -6.96
C PRO A 104 23.84 -12.27 -6.29
N GLY A 105 22.78 -13.06 -6.19
CA GLY A 105 22.79 -14.40 -5.59
C GLY A 105 22.55 -14.42 -4.08
N ASP A 106 22.36 -13.26 -3.43
CA ASP A 106 21.89 -13.20 -2.06
C ASP A 106 20.38 -13.52 -1.99
N PRO A 107 19.98 -14.63 -1.33
CA PRO A 107 18.60 -15.13 -1.39
C PRO A 107 17.61 -14.24 -0.64
N GLU A 108 18.08 -13.36 0.26
CA GLU A 108 17.20 -12.55 1.09
C GLU A 108 17.73 -11.12 1.25
N GLN A 109 16.90 -10.12 1.00
CA GLN A 109 17.19 -8.71 1.24
C GLN A 109 16.23 -8.14 2.29
N ARG A 110 16.75 -7.29 3.18
CA ARG A 110 15.92 -6.52 4.12
C ARG A 110 15.98 -5.04 3.75
N LEU A 111 14.82 -4.40 3.72
CA LEU A 111 14.66 -2.97 3.45
C LEU A 111 13.80 -2.37 4.54
N ASP A 112 14.20 -1.23 5.07
CA ASP A 112 13.39 -0.49 6.03
C ASP A 112 12.80 0.74 5.34
N LEU A 113 11.47 0.86 5.34
CA LEU A 113 10.78 2.01 4.78
C LEU A 113 10.31 2.91 5.90
N GLU A 114 10.56 4.20 5.75
CA GLU A 114 10.01 5.26 6.58
C GLU A 114 8.85 5.93 5.85
N VAL A 115 7.69 5.95 6.50
CA VAL A 115 6.49 6.61 6.00
C VAL A 115 6.32 7.93 6.74
N GLU A 116 6.26 9.02 6.00
CA GLU A 116 6.20 10.37 6.55
C GLU A 116 4.91 11.06 6.16
N ARG A 117 4.11 11.40 7.18
CA ARG A 117 2.93 12.28 7.12
C ARG A 117 1.98 11.98 5.96
N VAL A 118 1.72 10.70 5.69
CA VAL A 118 0.76 10.28 4.66
C VAL A 118 -0.65 10.63 5.09
N ASP A 119 -1.42 11.26 4.19
CA ASP A 119 -2.79 11.69 4.45
C ASP A 119 -3.79 10.54 4.26
N LEU A 120 -4.48 10.16 5.35
CA LEU A 120 -5.46 9.09 5.35
C LEU A 120 -6.68 9.38 4.47
N ALA A 121 -7.05 10.65 4.26
CA ALA A 121 -8.14 11.02 3.38
C ALA A 121 -7.79 10.62 1.94
N ARG A 122 -6.59 10.97 1.49
CA ARG A 122 -6.08 10.60 0.17
C ARG A 122 -5.92 9.10 -0.01
N VAL A 123 -5.45 8.39 1.02
CA VAL A 123 -5.38 6.92 0.99
C VAL A 123 -6.78 6.32 0.84
N SER A 124 -7.77 6.80 1.60
CA SER A 124 -9.15 6.29 1.52
C SER A 124 -9.80 6.54 0.16
N GLU A 125 -9.51 7.68 -0.48
CA GLU A 125 -9.93 7.99 -1.85
C GLU A 125 -9.34 7.01 -2.87
N GLN A 126 -8.08 6.61 -2.71
CA GLN A 126 -7.42 5.66 -3.61
C GLN A 126 -8.01 4.24 -3.50
N VAL A 127 -8.35 3.79 -2.29
CA VAL A 127 -8.92 2.44 -2.07
C VAL A 127 -10.42 2.40 -2.40
N ALA A 128 -11.06 3.57 -2.59
CA ALA A 128 -12.46 3.72 -2.99
C ALA A 128 -13.45 2.97 -2.09
N ILE A 129 -13.28 3.07 -0.77
CA ILE A 129 -14.21 2.49 0.19
C ILE A 129 -15.45 3.38 0.28
N GLU A 130 -16.57 2.91 -0.26
CA GLU A 130 -17.83 3.66 -0.28
C GLU A 130 -18.29 4.05 1.13
N GLY A 131 -18.67 5.32 1.29
CA GLY A 131 -19.17 5.86 2.55
C GLY A 131 -18.10 6.07 3.62
N LEU A 132 -16.84 5.67 3.41
CA LEU A 132 -15.77 5.86 4.38
C LEU A 132 -15.01 7.17 4.09
N SER A 133 -14.90 8.02 5.11
CA SER A 133 -13.99 9.15 5.15
C SER A 133 -13.13 9.04 6.40
N VAL A 134 -11.82 9.14 6.22
CA VAL A 134 -10.87 9.16 7.32
C VAL A 134 -9.99 10.39 7.17
N THR A 135 -9.82 11.15 8.24
CA THR A 135 -8.93 12.31 8.29
C THR A 135 -7.76 12.01 9.21
N GLY A 136 -6.66 12.73 9.02
CA GLY A 136 -5.46 12.64 9.85
C GLY A 136 -4.26 12.14 9.07
N LEU A 137 -3.09 12.32 9.66
CA LEU A 137 -1.81 11.95 9.07
C LEU A 137 -1.25 10.74 9.79
N ILE A 138 -0.57 9.84 9.06
CA ILE A 138 0.13 8.71 9.64
C ILE A 138 1.63 8.73 9.31
N SER A 139 2.44 8.17 10.20
CA SER A 139 3.87 7.98 10.00
C SER A 139 4.33 6.72 10.72
N GLY A 140 5.50 6.21 10.34
CA GLY A 140 6.07 5.04 10.99
C GLY A 140 7.00 4.27 10.08
N THR A 141 7.24 3.00 10.40
CA THR A 141 8.21 2.17 9.70
C THR A 141 7.59 0.89 9.19
N VAL A 142 8.05 0.45 8.01
CA VAL A 142 7.58 -0.77 7.36
C VAL A 142 8.80 -1.58 6.92
N PRO A 143 9.26 -2.52 7.76
CA PRO A 143 10.34 -3.43 7.40
C PRO A 143 9.86 -4.44 6.35
N LEU A 144 10.54 -4.48 5.22
CA LEU A 144 10.32 -5.46 4.16
C LEU A 144 11.43 -6.50 4.15
N ARG A 145 11.04 -7.70 3.77
CA ARG A 145 11.92 -8.80 3.40
C ARG A 145 11.58 -9.22 1.99
N LEU A 146 12.59 -9.23 1.13
CA LEU A 146 12.50 -9.71 -0.24
C LEU A 146 13.23 -11.04 -0.30
N SER A 147 12.52 -12.09 -0.67
CA SER A 147 13.09 -13.43 -0.83
C SER A 147 12.56 -14.02 -2.12
N ASP A 148 13.46 -14.44 -3.00
CA ASP A 148 13.14 -14.89 -4.35
C ASP A 148 12.29 -13.85 -5.11
N ASP A 149 11.01 -14.14 -5.35
CA ASP A 149 10.03 -13.26 -6.00
C ASP A 149 8.91 -12.81 -5.03
N THR A 150 9.10 -12.98 -3.72
CA THR A 150 8.11 -12.63 -2.70
C THR A 150 8.56 -11.44 -1.87
N ILE A 151 7.63 -10.51 -1.65
CA ILE A 151 7.79 -9.39 -0.71
C ILE A 151 6.96 -9.70 0.53
N SER A 152 7.57 -9.66 1.71
CA SER A 152 6.88 -9.80 2.99
C SER A 152 7.18 -8.64 3.92
N ILE A 153 6.21 -8.31 4.75
CA ILE A 153 6.32 -7.27 5.78
C ILE A 153 6.48 -7.93 7.14
N ASP A 154 7.52 -7.54 7.86
CA ASP A 154 7.83 -8.03 9.20
C ASP A 154 7.63 -6.92 10.23
N ASN A 155 6.49 -6.90 10.92
CA ASN A 155 6.16 -5.93 11.97
C ASN A 155 6.15 -4.46 11.51
N GLY A 156 5.55 -4.17 10.36
CA GLY A 156 5.29 -2.78 9.97
C GLY A 156 4.34 -2.11 10.96
N VAL A 157 4.62 -0.85 11.33
CA VAL A 157 3.81 -0.06 12.26
C VAL A 157 3.66 1.36 11.72
N LEU A 158 2.41 1.80 11.59
CA LEU A 158 2.05 3.16 11.23
C LEU A 158 1.15 3.73 12.32
N GLU A 159 1.44 4.93 12.79
CA GLU A 159 0.71 5.59 13.85
C GLU A 159 0.28 6.98 13.41
N THR A 160 -0.85 7.43 13.93
CA THR A 160 -1.33 8.77 13.65
C THR A 160 -0.43 9.82 14.29
N VAL A 161 -0.12 10.85 13.53
CA VAL A 161 0.67 12.00 13.99
C VAL A 161 -0.19 12.92 14.85
N GLU A 162 -1.49 13.00 14.55
CA GLU A 162 -2.44 13.87 15.24
C GLU A 162 -3.84 13.24 15.28
N PRO A 163 -4.67 13.58 16.28
CA PRO A 163 -6.05 13.12 16.35
C PRO A 163 -6.84 13.42 15.07
N GLY A 164 -7.76 12.53 14.73
CA GLY A 164 -8.57 12.68 13.52
C GLY A 164 -10.00 12.18 13.70
N VAL A 165 -10.69 12.07 12.57
CA VAL A 165 -12.09 11.67 12.50
C VAL A 165 -12.25 10.57 11.45
N ILE A 166 -12.95 9.51 11.84
CA ILE A 166 -13.49 8.48 10.95
C ILE A 166 -14.99 8.71 10.83
N ARG A 167 -15.49 8.79 9.60
CA ARG A 167 -16.92 8.82 9.29
C ARG A 167 -17.24 7.68 8.35
N TYR A 168 -18.25 6.91 8.71
CA TYR A 168 -18.78 5.86 7.85
C TYR A 168 -20.27 6.08 7.63
N GLU A 169 -20.60 6.50 6.42
CA GLU A 169 -21.94 6.78 5.92
C GLU A 169 -22.25 5.83 4.76
N ALA A 170 -22.44 4.54 5.05
CA ALA A 170 -22.99 3.61 4.08
C ALA A 170 -24.52 3.55 4.20
N SER A 171 -25.20 3.52 3.05
CA SER A 171 -26.60 3.10 2.95
C SER A 171 -26.70 1.63 3.35
N LEU A 172 -26.99 1.39 4.62
CA LEU A 172 -27.22 0.05 5.14
C LEU A 172 -28.58 -0.44 4.63
N PRO A 173 -28.66 -1.64 4.02
CA PRO A 173 -29.92 -2.32 3.79
C PRO A 173 -30.67 -2.46 5.12
N GLU A 174 -31.99 -2.23 5.11
CA GLU A 174 -32.84 -2.14 6.32
C GLU A 174 -32.71 -3.37 7.26
N GLY A 175 -32.29 -4.53 6.74
CA GLY A 175 -32.10 -5.77 7.51
C GLY A 175 -30.83 -5.86 8.38
N ILE A 176 -29.75 -5.14 8.05
CA ILE A 176 -28.48 -5.20 8.81
C ILE A 176 -28.55 -4.35 10.09
N ALA A 177 -29.31 -3.26 10.05
CA ALA A 177 -29.58 -2.43 11.23
C ALA A 177 -30.40 -3.17 12.31
N ALA A 178 -31.11 -4.24 11.94
CA ALA A 178 -32.02 -4.98 12.81
C ALA A 178 -31.45 -6.32 13.34
N GLY A 179 -30.38 -6.86 12.76
CA GLY A 179 -29.93 -8.24 12.99
C GLY A 179 -29.15 -8.48 14.28
N ASP A 180 -28.09 -7.70 14.53
CA ASP A 180 -27.09 -8.08 15.54
C ASP A 180 -26.70 -6.84 16.35
N GLY A 181 -27.11 -6.76 17.63
CA GLY A 181 -26.89 -5.57 18.47
C GLY A 181 -25.43 -5.09 18.54
N GLY A 182 -24.46 -5.98 18.32
CA GLY A 182 -23.03 -5.64 18.25
C GLY A 182 -22.61 -4.92 16.96
N ILE A 183 -23.16 -5.31 15.80
CA ILE A 183 -22.85 -4.69 14.50
C ILE A 183 -23.49 -3.29 14.43
N GLY A 184 -24.75 -3.17 14.86
CA GLY A 184 -25.43 -1.87 14.94
C GLY A 184 -24.72 -0.89 15.87
N LEU A 185 -24.15 -1.38 16.98
CA LEU A 185 -23.35 -0.58 17.89
C LEU A 185 -22.01 -0.14 17.28
N LEU A 186 -21.29 -1.06 16.61
CA LEU A 186 -20.04 -0.73 15.91
C LEU A 186 -20.26 0.33 14.83
N LEU A 187 -21.28 0.15 13.98
CA LEU A 187 -21.64 1.10 12.93
C LEU A 187 -22.04 2.45 13.52
N SER A 188 -22.76 2.45 14.64
CA SER A 188 -23.08 3.68 15.36
C SER A 188 -21.84 4.37 15.90
N ALA A 189 -20.84 3.62 16.38
CA ALA A 189 -19.58 4.18 16.84
C ALA A 189 -18.83 4.86 15.69
N VAL A 190 -18.70 4.22 14.52
CA VAL A 190 -17.89 4.74 13.40
C VAL A 190 -18.54 5.84 12.55
N ARG A 191 -19.80 6.23 12.83
CA ARG A 191 -20.50 7.31 12.10
C ARG A 191 -19.83 8.69 12.21
N ASP A 192 -19.40 9.10 13.41
CA ASP A 192 -18.60 10.33 13.65
C ASP A 192 -17.58 10.03 14.76
N PHE A 193 -16.67 9.09 14.49
CA PHE A 193 -15.70 8.63 15.47
C PHE A 193 -14.48 9.54 15.51
N ARG A 194 -14.35 10.30 16.60
CA ARG A 194 -13.22 11.18 16.84
C ARG A 194 -12.15 10.40 17.59
N TYR A 195 -11.09 10.03 16.88
CA TYR A 195 -10.01 9.24 17.45
C TYR A 195 -8.88 10.13 17.95
N ARG A 196 -8.27 9.70 19.04
CA ARG A 196 -7.06 10.31 19.61
C ARG A 196 -5.81 9.58 19.13
N THR A 197 -5.92 8.27 18.97
CA THR A 197 -4.84 7.42 18.47
C THR A 197 -5.41 6.46 17.43
N LEU A 198 -4.63 6.27 16.37
CA LEU A 198 -4.82 5.23 15.37
C LEU A 198 -3.46 4.59 15.15
N ARG A 199 -3.41 3.27 15.27
CA ARG A 199 -2.24 2.46 15.01
C ARG A 199 -2.61 1.35 14.03
N ALA A 200 -1.90 1.29 12.92
CA ALA A 200 -1.95 0.19 11.97
C ALA A 200 -0.69 -0.68 12.10
N THR A 201 -0.85 -1.99 12.04
CA THR A 201 0.23 -2.96 11.98
C THR A 201 0.11 -3.77 10.70
N LEU A 202 1.24 -4.08 10.06
CA LEU A 202 1.33 -4.73 8.77
C LEU A 202 2.22 -5.97 8.89
N ASN A 203 1.70 -7.14 8.57
CA ASN A 203 2.45 -8.41 8.65
C ASN A 203 2.02 -9.39 7.55
N GLY A 204 2.98 -10.12 6.99
CA GLY A 204 2.72 -11.18 6.00
C GLY A 204 3.17 -10.82 4.60
N ARG A 205 2.81 -11.66 3.62
CA ARG A 205 3.26 -11.58 2.24
C ARG A 205 2.33 -10.69 1.42
N THR A 206 2.92 -9.69 0.76
CA THR A 206 2.19 -8.79 -0.13
C THR A 206 1.59 -9.60 -1.29
N GLY A 207 0.30 -9.43 -1.56
CA GLY A 207 -0.42 -10.13 -2.62
C GLY A 207 -1.10 -11.45 -2.20
N ASP A 208 -0.72 -12.04 -1.07
CA ASP A 208 -1.26 -13.32 -0.61
C ASP A 208 -1.95 -13.24 0.77
N ASP A 209 -1.18 -13.15 1.87
CA ASP A 209 -1.65 -13.32 3.25
C ASP A 209 -1.40 -12.09 4.15
N LEU A 210 -1.20 -10.92 3.54
CA LEU A 210 -1.02 -9.66 4.25
C LEU A 210 -2.19 -9.39 5.22
N THR A 211 -1.84 -9.24 6.50
CA THR A 211 -2.73 -8.88 7.58
C THR A 211 -2.47 -7.45 8.01
N VAL A 212 -3.54 -6.64 8.03
CA VAL A 212 -3.51 -5.27 8.54
C VAL A 212 -4.30 -5.22 9.85
N GLY A 213 -3.60 -5.03 10.97
CA GLY A 213 -4.21 -4.83 12.28
C GLY A 213 -4.43 -3.34 12.54
N ILE A 214 -5.65 -2.90 12.77
CA ILE A 214 -5.99 -1.51 13.09
C ILE A 214 -6.50 -1.45 14.52
N ARG A 215 -5.83 -0.64 15.33
CA ARG A 215 -6.29 -0.25 16.65
C ARG A 215 -6.59 1.24 16.66
N VAL A 216 -7.80 1.60 17.03
CA VAL A 216 -8.21 3.00 17.12
C VAL A 216 -8.87 3.27 18.46
N GLU A 217 -8.46 4.34 19.12
CA GLU A 217 -9.00 4.76 20.42
C GLU A 217 -9.58 6.16 20.31
N GLY A 218 -10.84 6.30 20.71
CA GLY A 218 -11.59 7.52 20.47
C GLY A 218 -12.94 7.52 21.13
N ALA A 219 -13.83 8.36 20.63
CA ALA A 219 -15.22 8.40 21.04
C ALA A 219 -16.09 8.93 19.91
N ASN A 220 -17.35 8.49 19.90
CA ASN A 220 -18.37 9.14 19.10
C ASN A 220 -19.24 9.99 20.03
N PRO A 221 -19.31 11.32 19.87
CA PRO A 221 -20.09 12.21 20.72
C PRO A 221 -21.59 11.86 20.78
N ALA A 222 -22.14 11.27 19.72
CA ALA A 222 -23.54 10.86 19.64
C ALA A 222 -23.82 9.50 20.30
N LEU A 223 -22.76 8.75 20.67
CA LEU A 223 -22.88 7.43 21.27
C LEU A 223 -22.55 7.49 22.76
N TYR A 224 -23.51 7.10 23.61
CA TYR A 224 -23.35 7.03 25.08
C TYR A 224 -22.66 8.27 25.68
N GLU A 225 -23.09 9.47 25.28
CA GLU A 225 -22.53 10.74 25.78
C GLU A 225 -21.01 10.90 25.56
N GLY A 226 -20.47 10.29 24.49
CA GLY A 226 -19.05 10.37 24.17
C GLY A 226 -18.18 9.39 24.95
N PHE A 227 -18.74 8.24 25.37
CA PHE A 227 -17.99 7.22 26.09
C PHE A 227 -16.74 6.78 25.30
N PRO A 228 -15.55 6.68 25.94
CA PRO A 228 -14.34 6.21 25.26
C PRO A 228 -14.47 4.78 24.76
N VAL A 229 -14.15 4.56 23.49
CA VAL A 229 -14.16 3.24 22.85
C VAL A 229 -12.79 2.96 22.25
N ALA A 230 -12.31 1.73 22.43
CA ALA A 230 -11.15 1.20 21.75
C ALA A 230 -11.60 0.08 20.80
N LEU A 231 -11.41 0.28 19.50
CA LEU A 231 -11.75 -0.70 18.47
C LEU A 231 -10.46 -1.39 18.01
N ASN A 232 -10.52 -2.71 17.88
CA ASN A 232 -9.43 -3.53 17.32
C ASN A 232 -10.00 -4.31 16.13
N ILE A 233 -9.50 -4.01 14.94
CA ILE A 233 -9.97 -4.55 13.68
C ILE A 233 -8.80 -5.26 13.02
N ASN A 234 -8.98 -6.50 12.59
CA ASN A 234 -7.99 -7.21 11.79
C ASN A 234 -8.53 -7.37 10.37
N LEU A 235 -7.85 -6.79 9.40
CA LEU A 235 -8.16 -6.87 7.98
C LEU A 235 -7.24 -7.92 7.35
N THR A 236 -7.73 -9.14 7.19
CA THR A 236 -6.97 -10.25 6.57
C THR A 236 -7.74 -10.77 5.37
N GLY A 237 -7.63 -10.16 4.18
CA GLY A 237 -8.51 -10.53 3.04
C GLY A 237 -10.01 -10.58 3.40
N ALA A 238 -10.40 -9.95 4.52
CA ALA A 238 -11.62 -10.21 5.27
C ALA A 238 -12.61 -9.07 5.14
N LEU A 239 -12.16 -7.86 4.76
CA LEU A 239 -13.07 -6.87 4.19
C LEU A 239 -13.75 -7.44 2.95
N ASP A 240 -13.01 -8.16 2.09
CA ASP A 240 -13.57 -8.90 0.97
C ASP A 240 -14.61 -9.92 1.43
N GLN A 241 -14.38 -10.67 2.51
CA GLN A 241 -15.38 -11.63 3.03
C GLN A 241 -16.54 -10.98 3.77
N ILE A 242 -16.36 -9.84 4.45
CA ILE A 242 -17.43 -9.13 5.16
C ILE A 242 -18.30 -8.36 4.16
N LEU A 243 -17.69 -7.71 3.16
CA LEU A 243 -18.39 -7.08 2.04
C LEU A 243 -19.08 -8.15 1.18
N ARG A 244 -18.40 -9.24 0.82
CA ARG A 244 -19.02 -10.36 0.10
C ARG A 244 -20.11 -11.04 0.90
N ARG A 245 -19.95 -11.29 2.21
CA ARG A 245 -21.04 -11.84 3.04
C ARG A 245 -22.20 -10.85 3.17
N GLY A 246 -21.91 -9.56 3.30
CA GLY A 246 -22.92 -8.51 3.24
C GLY A 246 -23.68 -8.50 1.91
N LEU A 247 -22.98 -8.70 0.79
CA LEU A 247 -23.53 -8.77 -0.56
C LEU A 247 -24.20 -10.13 -0.89
N ASP A 248 -23.71 -11.25 -0.36
CA ASP A 248 -24.28 -12.60 -0.51
C ASP A 248 -25.62 -12.70 0.25
N THR A 249 -25.73 -12.00 1.38
CA THR A 249 -27.00 -11.86 2.11
C THR A 249 -28.00 -10.99 1.32
N LEU A 250 -27.54 -10.12 0.41
CA LEU A 250 -28.37 -9.29 -0.46
C LEU A 250 -28.87 -10.04 -1.71
N GLY A 251 -28.20 -11.13 -2.12
CA GLY A 251 -28.61 -11.96 -3.26
C GLY A 251 -29.83 -12.87 -3.03
N ILE A 252 -30.30 -13.00 -1.78
CA ILE A 252 -31.44 -13.88 -1.43
C ILE A 252 -32.78 -13.12 -1.43
N ALA A 253 -32.77 -11.78 -1.49
CA ALA A 253 -34.01 -11.00 -1.45
C ALA A 253 -34.77 -10.94 -2.80
N ASP A 254 -34.12 -11.23 -3.93
CA ASP A 254 -34.77 -11.16 -5.26
C ASP A 254 -35.52 -12.45 -5.66
N GLU A 255 -35.27 -13.61 -5.03
CA GLU A 255 -36.01 -14.85 -5.33
C GLU A 255 -37.28 -15.05 -4.46
N ALA A 256 -37.47 -14.26 -3.39
CA ALA A 256 -38.64 -14.38 -2.53
C ALA A 256 -39.91 -13.74 -3.12
N GLY A 257 -39.79 -12.85 -4.12
CA GLY A 257 -40.93 -12.21 -4.79
C GLY A 257 -41.65 -13.09 -5.80
N ASP A 258 -40.97 -14.09 -6.36
CA ASP A 258 -41.48 -14.88 -7.49
C ASP A 258 -42.19 -16.19 -7.06
N LEU A 259 -41.98 -16.63 -5.81
CA LEU A 259 -42.67 -17.77 -5.22
C LEU A 259 -44.06 -17.43 -4.69
N ILE A 260 -44.33 -16.17 -4.33
CA ILE A 260 -45.66 -15.74 -3.85
C ILE A 260 -46.64 -15.54 -5.02
N ARG A 261 -46.15 -15.22 -6.24
CA ARG A 261 -47.03 -15.07 -7.42
C ARG A 261 -47.49 -16.40 -8.01
N ARG A 262 -46.78 -17.51 -7.76
CA ARG A 262 -47.10 -18.86 -8.25
C ARG A 262 -48.11 -19.64 -7.39
N GLN A 263 -48.54 -19.09 -6.24
CA GLN A 263 -49.49 -19.76 -5.33
C GLN A 263 -50.77 -18.95 -5.04
N ALA A 264 -51.13 -17.97 -5.88
CA ALA A 264 -52.48 -17.40 -5.80
C ALA A 264 -53.51 -18.47 -6.25
N PRO A 265 -54.42 -18.94 -5.39
CA PRO A 265 -55.41 -19.95 -5.76
C PRO A 265 -56.45 -19.37 -6.72
N GLN A 266 -56.63 -20.02 -7.86
CA GLN A 266 -57.87 -19.93 -8.65
C GLN A 266 -59.00 -20.49 -7.77
N SER A 267 -59.95 -19.65 -7.40
CA SER A 267 -61.19 -20.05 -6.72
C SER A 267 -62.32 -20.18 -7.76
N PRO A 268 -63.29 -21.09 -7.53
CA PRO A 268 -64.16 -21.68 -8.55
C PRO A 268 -65.20 -20.74 -9.18
#